data_AF-A0A838LKV9-F1
#
_entry.id   AF-A0A838LKV9-F1
#
_cell.length_a   1.000
_cell.length_b   1.000
_cell.length_c   1.000
_cell.angle_alpha   90.00
_cell.angle_beta   90.00
_cell.angle_gamma   90.00
#
_symmetry.space_group_name_H-M   'P 1'
#
loop_
_entity.id
_entity.type
_entity.pdbx_description
1 polymer ?
#
loop_
_entity_poly.entity_id
_entity_poly.type
_entity_poly.pdbx_seq_one_letter_code
_entity_poly.pdbx_strand_id
1 'polypeptide(L)'
;MIAPDRPDRRVASGHAVDAAISWADEVFVPGEQVSVTFTITGLAVAARAYLTWVPQYGAAGGTIASTAGMPDVSPTGVTLTAVAPREPGDYTLHAYVVVPVWDNEVVAEDWVETSVLGPGLTWVDPEVAVTWPAPSATVGTAAVVGLAATDLDAPTTFQLRRRAARGDDEVVGAVTLTPQVPVGSIALPTDRLGRLDYVVDAVDRYVDVAGDDGFTFTVVGYPTRLHTAIPTARVRAGATRVISGTVSQTVGSPAGRVVQVQAKGRNGTWVPLAETRVTAAGTFTVKAPTWWVAEQQLRAYVASDGTHEAAAAGAGALTVHSQFRATGGRAFRLMGGARWDPCTVHTYRVNPRLLPKDGLRNIKYVFGEVAAATGLRFRYAGSTSYVPMARGAKQQPDTADFFFAWATTKQVRALAGPIGFGGSQWGGSGGRTGGEVVLRAGWKPYGSRAQAHRQQVGLLLHEIGHAIGLDHVADRRQAMTTPLPINGFLHYGAGDLRGLAKLGAAGGCVG
;
A
#
# COMPACT_ATOMS: atom_id res chain seq x y z
N MET A 1 18.43 -41.95 -6.43
CA MET A 1 18.85 -40.66 -5.84
C MET A 1 17.59 -39.86 -5.62
N ILE A 2 17.37 -39.44 -4.38
CA ILE A 2 16.16 -38.75 -3.90
C ILE A 2 16.13 -37.34 -4.49
N ALA A 3 15.07 -36.99 -5.22
CA ALA A 3 14.82 -35.61 -5.63
C ALA A 3 14.37 -34.80 -4.40
N PRO A 4 14.83 -33.56 -4.23
CA PRO A 4 14.47 -32.75 -3.06
C PRO A 4 13.07 -32.15 -3.23
N ASP A 5 12.24 -32.31 -2.20
CA ASP A 5 11.02 -31.53 -1.95
C ASP A 5 11.29 -30.03 -2.18
N ARG A 6 10.46 -29.38 -3.01
CA ARG A 6 10.36 -27.92 -3.05
C ARG A 6 9.09 -27.48 -2.33
N PRO A 7 9.16 -26.45 -1.46
CA PRO A 7 8.04 -26.05 -0.63
C PRO A 7 6.99 -25.29 -1.45
N ASP A 8 5.72 -25.65 -1.26
CA ASP A 8 4.55 -24.84 -1.61
C ASP A 8 4.70 -23.42 -1.05
N ARG A 9 5.09 -22.46 -1.90
CA ARG A 9 4.96 -21.03 -1.58
C ARG A 9 3.57 -20.57 -1.97
N ARG A 10 2.63 -20.66 -1.03
CA ARG A 10 1.38 -19.88 -1.10
C ARG A 10 1.72 -18.39 -0.96
N VAL A 11 1.52 -17.62 -2.03
CA VAL A 11 1.62 -16.16 -2.02
C VAL A 11 0.29 -15.56 -1.55
N ALA A 12 0.37 -14.56 -0.67
CA ALA A 12 -0.78 -13.87 -0.08
C ALA A 12 -1.61 -13.11 -1.13
N SER A 13 -2.93 -13.25 -1.03
CA SER A 13 -3.95 -12.68 -1.89
C SER A 13 -4.05 -11.15 -1.77
N GLY A 14 -4.18 -10.47 -2.92
CA GLY A 14 -4.46 -9.02 -2.96
C GLY A 14 -4.48 -8.39 -4.36
N HIS A 15 -3.86 -9.02 -5.35
CA HIS A 15 -3.90 -8.60 -6.75
C HIS A 15 -4.10 -9.84 -7.61
N ALA A 16 -5.33 -10.12 -8.03
CA ALA A 16 -5.60 -11.20 -8.97
C ALA A 16 -5.11 -10.77 -10.35
N VAL A 17 -4.20 -11.56 -10.92
CA VAL A 17 -3.86 -11.51 -12.34
C VAL A 17 -4.36 -12.83 -12.88
N ASP A 18 -5.47 -12.80 -13.61
CA ASP A 18 -5.99 -13.99 -14.28
C ASP A 18 -5.33 -14.08 -15.65
N ALA A 19 -4.69 -15.22 -15.91
CA ALA A 19 -4.11 -15.58 -17.19
C ALA A 19 -4.89 -16.78 -17.74
N ALA A 20 -5.67 -16.56 -18.81
CA ALA A 20 -6.30 -17.65 -19.54
C ALA A 20 -5.42 -18.03 -20.73
N ILE A 21 -5.17 -19.33 -20.90
CA ILE A 21 -4.40 -19.90 -22.01
C ILE A 21 -5.38 -20.61 -22.94
N SER A 22 -5.30 -20.34 -24.25
CA SER A 22 -6.03 -21.11 -25.26
C SER A 22 -5.11 -21.58 -26.38
N TRP A 23 -5.32 -22.83 -26.81
CA TRP A 23 -4.74 -23.45 -28.01
C TRP A 23 -5.82 -24.29 -28.72
N ALA A 24 -5.59 -24.61 -30.00
CA ALA A 24 -6.60 -25.21 -30.87
C ALA A 24 -6.50 -26.74 -31.00
N ASP A 25 -5.32 -27.32 -30.77
CA ASP A 25 -5.05 -28.74 -31.03
C ASP A 25 -4.14 -29.33 -29.95
N GLU A 26 -4.38 -30.57 -29.53
CA GLU A 26 -3.53 -31.30 -28.56
C GLU A 26 -2.54 -32.26 -29.22
N VAL A 27 -2.64 -32.44 -30.53
CA VAL A 27 -1.77 -33.30 -31.33
C VAL A 27 -1.20 -32.46 -32.47
N PHE A 28 0.12 -32.31 -32.49
CA PHE A 28 0.80 -31.45 -33.46
C PHE A 28 1.55 -32.27 -34.51
N VAL A 29 1.49 -31.83 -35.75
CA VAL A 29 2.31 -32.39 -36.82
C VAL A 29 3.76 -31.91 -36.65
N PRO A 30 4.78 -32.76 -36.85
CA PRO A 30 6.17 -32.32 -36.78
C PRO A 30 6.44 -31.11 -37.69
N GLY A 31 6.91 -30.00 -37.09
CA GLY A 31 7.17 -28.74 -37.79
C GLY A 31 5.98 -27.79 -37.94
N GLU A 32 4.82 -28.11 -37.35
CA GLU A 32 3.65 -27.23 -37.29
C GLU A 32 3.87 -26.03 -36.37
N GLN A 33 3.25 -24.89 -36.70
CA GLN A 33 3.31 -23.68 -35.89
C GLN A 33 2.17 -23.69 -34.87
N VAL A 34 2.54 -23.79 -33.59
CA VAL A 34 1.63 -23.75 -32.45
C VAL A 34 1.53 -22.33 -31.93
N SER A 35 0.31 -21.83 -31.78
CA SER A 35 0.03 -20.51 -31.21
C SER A 35 -0.63 -20.66 -29.85
N VAL A 36 -0.10 -19.98 -28.84
CA VAL A 36 -0.65 -19.94 -27.48
C VAL A 36 -1.01 -18.50 -27.16
N THR A 37 -2.29 -18.25 -26.85
CA THR A 37 -2.75 -16.90 -26.49
C THR A 37 -2.97 -16.77 -25.00
N PHE A 38 -2.33 -15.79 -24.40
CA PHE A 38 -2.49 -15.39 -23.00
C PHE A 38 -3.39 -14.17 -22.91
N THR A 39 -4.49 -14.28 -22.17
CA THR A 39 -5.31 -13.11 -21.81
C THR A 39 -5.02 -12.72 -20.38
N ILE A 40 -4.44 -11.53 -20.17
CA ILE A 40 -4.10 -10.99 -18.84
C ILE A 40 -5.13 -9.93 -18.45
N THR A 41 -5.94 -10.20 -17.43
CA THR A 41 -6.90 -9.22 -16.89
C THR A 41 -6.46 -8.70 -15.52
N GLY A 42 -6.31 -7.38 -15.38
CA GLY A 42 -5.92 -6.73 -14.11
C GLY A 42 -4.98 -5.52 -14.28
N LEU A 43 -4.58 -4.90 -13.16
CA LEU A 43 -3.61 -3.79 -13.09
C LEU A 43 -2.15 -4.30 -13.18
N ALA A 44 -1.78 -5.01 -14.25
CA ALA A 44 -0.39 -5.39 -14.50
C ALA A 44 0.30 -4.27 -15.31
N VAL A 45 1.49 -3.84 -14.87
CA VAL A 45 2.25 -2.74 -15.53
C VAL A 45 3.35 -3.29 -16.47
N ALA A 46 3.65 -4.58 -16.38
CA ALA A 46 4.55 -5.34 -17.25
C ALA A 46 4.29 -6.85 -17.02
N ALA A 47 4.45 -7.70 -18.04
CA ALA A 47 4.44 -9.15 -17.93
C ALA A 47 5.44 -9.74 -18.92
N ARG A 48 5.95 -10.94 -18.67
CA ARG A 48 6.78 -11.69 -19.62
C ARG A 48 6.19 -13.07 -19.83
N ALA A 49 5.92 -13.43 -21.08
CA ALA A 49 5.43 -14.74 -21.44
C ALA A 49 6.55 -15.57 -22.09
N TYR A 50 6.51 -16.88 -21.86
CA TYR A 50 7.49 -17.82 -22.38
C TYR A 50 6.78 -19.08 -22.87
N LEU A 51 7.38 -19.72 -23.87
CA LEU A 51 6.89 -20.94 -24.49
C LEU A 51 8.09 -21.84 -24.78
N THR A 52 8.10 -23.09 -24.30
CA THR A 52 9.22 -24.02 -24.53
C THR A 52 8.77 -25.48 -24.63
N TRP A 53 9.38 -26.23 -25.55
CA TRP A 53 9.20 -27.68 -25.67
C TRP A 53 10.24 -28.41 -24.80
N VAL A 54 9.81 -29.44 -24.08
CA VAL A 54 10.68 -30.26 -23.22
C VAL A 54 10.44 -31.74 -23.56
N PRO A 55 11.47 -32.51 -23.98
CA PRO A 55 11.31 -33.93 -24.24
C PRO A 55 11.06 -34.71 -22.94
N GLN A 56 10.12 -35.65 -22.95
CA GLN A 56 9.96 -36.59 -21.84
C GLN A 56 11.10 -37.63 -21.86
N TYR A 57 11.60 -38.00 -20.68
CA TYR A 57 12.83 -38.77 -20.45
C TYR A 57 13.10 -39.91 -21.45
N GLY A 58 14.25 -39.88 -22.14
CA GLY A 58 14.79 -41.03 -22.89
C GLY A 58 15.45 -40.70 -24.23
N ALA A 59 15.14 -39.54 -24.84
CA ALA A 59 15.82 -39.11 -26.06
C ALA A 59 17.16 -38.43 -25.72
N ALA A 60 18.26 -39.06 -26.12
CA ALA A 60 19.58 -38.45 -26.05
C ALA A 60 19.68 -37.29 -27.05
N GLY A 61 19.56 -36.05 -26.58
CA GLY A 61 20.03 -34.88 -27.32
C GLY A 61 19.15 -33.64 -27.23
N GLY A 62 19.62 -32.64 -26.49
CA GLY A 62 19.38 -31.22 -26.78
C GLY A 62 18.07 -30.63 -26.28
N THR A 63 18.19 -29.69 -25.33
CA THR A 63 17.16 -28.67 -25.09
C THR A 63 17.02 -27.83 -26.37
N ILE A 64 15.94 -28.00 -27.13
CA ILE A 64 15.57 -27.06 -28.19
C ILE A 64 14.79 -25.93 -27.52
N ALA A 65 15.51 -24.95 -26.97
CA ALA A 65 14.90 -23.76 -26.41
C ALA A 65 14.65 -22.73 -27.53
N SER A 66 13.41 -22.59 -27.99
CA SER A 66 12.98 -21.40 -28.72
C SER A 66 12.49 -20.36 -27.72
N THR A 67 13.39 -19.53 -27.19
CA THR A 67 12.99 -18.44 -26.29
C THR A 67 12.57 -17.21 -27.10
N ALA A 68 11.27 -16.94 -27.21
CA ALA A 68 10.78 -15.65 -27.68
C ALA A 68 10.70 -14.67 -26.50
N GLY A 69 11.78 -13.94 -26.23
CA GLY A 69 11.75 -12.82 -25.28
C GLY A 69 11.23 -11.55 -25.95
N MET A 70 10.12 -10.98 -25.46
CA MET A 70 9.53 -9.73 -25.98
C MET A 70 9.09 -8.76 -24.84
N PRO A 71 8.91 -7.45 -25.15
CA PRO A 71 8.86 -6.38 -24.14
C PRO A 71 7.51 -6.25 -23.41
N ASP A 72 7.51 -5.45 -22.34
CA ASP A 72 6.39 -5.18 -21.43
C ASP A 72 5.02 -5.09 -22.13
N VAL A 73 4.10 -5.97 -21.73
CA VAL A 73 2.82 -6.12 -22.41
C VAL A 73 1.72 -5.20 -21.85
N SER A 74 0.91 -4.65 -22.76
CA SER A 74 -0.39 -4.00 -22.50
C SER A 74 -1.48 -5.07 -22.19
N PRO A 75 -2.56 -4.75 -21.43
CA PRO A 75 -3.62 -5.69 -21.03
C PRO A 75 -4.54 -6.22 -22.16
N THR A 76 -4.04 -6.31 -23.38
CA THR A 76 -4.74 -6.80 -24.57
C THR A 76 -3.97 -8.00 -25.09
N GLY A 77 -4.52 -9.20 -24.89
CA GLY A 77 -4.04 -10.54 -25.30
C GLY A 77 -2.67 -10.68 -26.00
N VAL A 78 -1.81 -11.57 -25.49
CA VAL A 78 -0.51 -11.91 -26.09
C VAL A 78 -0.56 -13.27 -26.74
N THR A 79 -0.30 -13.35 -28.04
CA THR A 79 -0.12 -14.64 -28.72
C THR A 79 1.37 -14.93 -28.91
N LEU A 80 1.86 -16.00 -28.30
CA LEU A 80 3.18 -16.56 -28.58
C LEU A 80 3.07 -17.68 -29.61
N THR A 81 4.10 -17.83 -30.43
CA THR A 81 4.19 -18.96 -31.37
C THR A 81 5.47 -19.74 -31.17
N ALA A 82 5.36 -21.06 -31.20
CA ALA A 82 6.48 -21.99 -31.25
C ALA A 82 6.26 -22.99 -32.38
N VAL A 83 7.33 -23.56 -32.91
CA VAL A 83 7.25 -24.61 -33.93
C VAL A 83 7.41 -25.95 -33.22
N ALA A 84 6.50 -26.89 -33.47
CA ALA A 84 6.58 -28.24 -32.93
C ALA A 84 7.89 -28.92 -33.35
N PRO A 85 8.55 -29.68 -32.46
CA PRO A 85 9.77 -30.42 -32.81
C PRO A 85 9.55 -31.27 -34.06
N ARG A 86 10.54 -31.28 -34.96
CA ARG A 86 10.50 -32.10 -36.17
C ARG A 86 10.83 -33.57 -35.91
N GLU A 87 11.42 -33.85 -34.76
CA GLU A 87 11.74 -35.21 -34.33
C GLU A 87 10.50 -35.83 -33.68
N PRO A 88 10.14 -37.08 -34.03
CA PRO A 88 9.06 -37.79 -33.35
C PRO A 88 9.44 -38.08 -31.90
N GLY A 89 8.54 -37.81 -30.96
CA GLY A 89 8.75 -38.09 -29.54
C GLY A 89 7.69 -37.45 -28.65
N ASP A 90 7.69 -37.82 -27.37
CA ASP A 90 6.82 -37.19 -26.38
C ASP A 90 7.46 -35.90 -25.88
N TYR A 91 6.76 -34.78 -26.07
CA TYR A 91 7.23 -33.48 -25.65
C TYR A 91 6.16 -32.78 -24.82
N THR A 92 6.56 -32.22 -23.70
CA THR A 92 5.72 -31.30 -22.92
C THR A 92 5.94 -29.89 -23.43
N LEU A 93 4.85 -29.19 -23.80
CA LEU A 93 4.89 -27.76 -24.09
C LEU A 93 4.65 -26.98 -22.80
N HIS A 94 5.67 -26.31 -22.30
CA HIS A 94 5.57 -25.43 -21.14
C HIS A 94 5.25 -24.01 -21.59
N ALA A 95 4.13 -23.47 -21.11
CA ALA A 95 3.72 -22.10 -21.29
C ALA A 95 3.70 -21.41 -19.91
N TYR A 96 4.45 -20.32 -19.74
CA TYR A 96 4.48 -19.62 -18.45
C TYR A 96 4.47 -18.10 -18.61
N VAL A 97 3.76 -17.43 -17.71
CA VAL A 97 3.72 -15.96 -17.63
C VAL A 97 4.24 -15.51 -16.28
N VAL A 98 5.24 -14.64 -16.32
CA VAL A 98 5.85 -14.03 -15.14
C VAL A 98 5.33 -12.60 -15.02
N VAL A 99 4.70 -12.31 -13.88
CA VAL A 99 4.16 -10.98 -13.59
C VAL A 99 4.88 -10.40 -12.37
N PRO A 100 5.61 -9.28 -12.52
CA PRO A 100 6.21 -8.59 -11.40
C PRO A 100 5.12 -7.87 -10.59
N VAL A 101 4.91 -8.31 -9.35
CA VAL A 101 4.13 -7.58 -8.35
C VAL A 101 5.13 -6.93 -7.39
N TRP A 102 4.85 -5.72 -6.90
CA TRP A 102 5.76 -5.01 -6.00
C TRP A 102 6.16 -5.92 -4.83
N ASP A 103 7.47 -6.16 -4.70
CA ASP A 103 8.17 -7.00 -3.72
C ASP A 103 8.07 -8.54 -3.84
N ASN A 104 7.49 -9.14 -4.88
CA ASN A 104 7.64 -10.58 -5.21
C ASN A 104 7.31 -10.91 -6.68
N GLU A 105 8.04 -11.86 -7.28
CA GLU A 105 7.64 -12.48 -8.55
C GLU A 105 6.50 -13.48 -8.31
N VAL A 106 5.40 -13.34 -9.05
CA VAL A 106 4.36 -14.37 -9.14
C VAL A 106 4.55 -15.09 -10.48
N VAL A 107 4.72 -16.40 -10.41
CA VAL A 107 4.74 -17.27 -11.58
C VAL A 107 3.38 -17.97 -11.63
N ALA A 108 2.62 -17.72 -12.69
CA ALA A 108 1.54 -18.62 -13.07
C ALA A 108 2.15 -19.67 -13.99
N GLU A 109 2.20 -20.92 -13.51
CA GLU A 109 2.66 -22.07 -14.29
C GLU A 109 1.44 -22.92 -14.62
N ASP A 110 1.30 -23.28 -15.88
CA ASP A 110 0.35 -24.29 -16.35
C ASP A 110 1.10 -25.21 -17.32
N TRP A 111 0.73 -26.48 -17.37
CA TRP A 111 1.42 -27.48 -18.20
C TRP A 111 0.44 -28.38 -18.93
N VAL A 112 0.76 -28.67 -20.18
CA VAL A 112 0.03 -29.62 -21.01
C VAL A 112 0.98 -30.76 -21.34
N GLU A 113 0.65 -31.96 -20.86
CA GLU A 113 1.25 -33.18 -21.37
C GLU A 113 0.58 -33.53 -22.71
N THR A 114 1.27 -33.23 -23.80
CA THR A 114 0.83 -33.60 -25.15
C THR A 114 1.71 -34.73 -25.70
N SER A 115 1.10 -35.66 -26.41
CA SER A 115 1.78 -36.76 -27.11
C SER A 115 1.81 -36.45 -28.60
N VAL A 116 2.99 -36.42 -29.23
CA VAL A 116 3.08 -36.42 -30.71
C VAL A 116 2.81 -37.85 -31.16
N LEU A 117 1.53 -38.19 -31.36
CA LEU A 117 1.09 -39.60 -31.44
C LEU A 117 1.78 -40.43 -32.54
N GLY A 118 2.41 -41.52 -32.13
CA GLY A 118 2.03 -42.86 -32.60
C GLY A 118 0.81 -43.38 -31.81
N PRO A 119 0.04 -44.35 -32.32
CA PRO A 119 -1.37 -44.50 -31.97
C PRO A 119 -1.61 -45.13 -30.58
N GLY A 120 -2.44 -44.47 -29.78
CA GLY A 120 -3.28 -45.10 -28.75
C GLY A 120 -3.04 -44.64 -27.32
N LEU A 121 -3.80 -43.64 -26.87
CA LEU A 121 -4.33 -43.45 -25.51
C LEU A 121 -5.24 -42.20 -25.52
N THR A 122 -6.55 -42.38 -25.28
CA THR A 122 -7.51 -41.28 -25.13
C THR A 122 -7.73 -41.01 -23.64
N TRP A 123 -7.25 -39.85 -23.18
CA TRP A 123 -7.91 -39.13 -22.10
C TRP A 123 -9.05 -38.34 -22.74
N VAL A 124 -10.25 -38.43 -22.18
CA VAL A 124 -11.40 -37.66 -22.66
C VAL A 124 -11.34 -36.33 -21.91
N ASP A 125 -10.94 -35.27 -22.60
CA ASP A 125 -11.09 -33.93 -22.06
C ASP A 125 -12.57 -33.65 -21.77
N PRO A 126 -12.87 -32.85 -20.73
CA PRO A 126 -14.23 -32.46 -20.45
C PRO A 126 -14.85 -31.76 -21.65
N GLU A 127 -16.05 -32.18 -22.04
CA GLU A 127 -16.82 -31.61 -23.17
C GLU A 127 -17.17 -30.12 -22.93
N VAL A 128 -17.05 -29.64 -21.68
CA VAL A 128 -17.30 -28.24 -21.32
C VAL A 128 -16.26 -27.71 -20.33
N ALA A 129 -15.61 -26.61 -20.70
CA ALA A 129 -14.76 -25.82 -19.82
C ALA A 129 -15.55 -24.71 -19.11
N VAL A 130 -15.33 -24.55 -17.80
CA VAL A 130 -15.93 -23.50 -16.96
C VAL A 130 -14.86 -22.49 -16.54
N THR A 131 -15.10 -21.21 -16.78
CA THR A 131 -14.27 -20.11 -16.26
C THR A 131 -14.99 -19.44 -15.09
N TRP A 132 -14.45 -19.61 -13.89
CA TRP A 132 -14.99 -18.99 -12.67
C TRP A 132 -14.47 -17.55 -12.50
N PRO A 133 -15.30 -16.63 -11.95
CA PRO A 133 -14.85 -15.28 -11.63
C PRO A 133 -13.89 -15.28 -10.42
N ALA A 134 -13.36 -14.12 -10.04
CA ALA A 134 -12.59 -13.99 -8.80
C ALA A 134 -13.36 -14.57 -7.59
N PRO A 135 -12.68 -15.19 -6.59
CA PRO A 135 -13.32 -15.89 -5.47
C PRO A 135 -14.07 -14.99 -4.49
N SER A 136 -14.13 -13.69 -4.76
CA SER A 136 -14.92 -12.76 -3.98
C SER A 136 -15.40 -11.57 -4.82
N ALA A 137 -16.55 -11.00 -4.44
CA ALA A 137 -17.02 -9.74 -4.98
C ALA A 137 -17.84 -8.94 -3.97
N THR A 138 -18.31 -7.78 -4.39
CA THR A 138 -19.17 -6.89 -3.61
C THR A 138 -20.64 -7.20 -3.90
N VAL A 139 -21.53 -6.86 -2.97
CA VAL A 139 -22.96 -6.94 -3.23
C VAL A 139 -23.34 -6.04 -4.41
N GLY A 140 -23.99 -6.62 -5.42
CA GLY A 140 -24.49 -5.90 -6.59
C GLY A 140 -23.43 -5.60 -7.66
N THR A 141 -22.20 -6.13 -7.55
CA THR A 141 -21.26 -6.14 -8.68
C THR A 141 -21.57 -7.30 -9.62
N ALA A 142 -21.42 -7.08 -10.93
CA ALA A 142 -21.57 -8.12 -11.94
C ALA A 142 -20.37 -9.07 -11.88
N ALA A 143 -20.60 -10.30 -11.43
CA ALA A 143 -19.71 -11.44 -11.62
C ALA A 143 -20.35 -12.38 -12.65
N VAL A 144 -19.54 -13.02 -13.48
CA VAL A 144 -20.02 -13.93 -14.53
C VAL A 144 -19.24 -15.24 -14.48
N VAL A 145 -19.94 -16.34 -14.72
CA VAL A 145 -19.35 -17.65 -14.99
C VAL A 145 -19.32 -17.81 -16.50
N GLY A 146 -18.15 -18.01 -17.07
CA GLY A 146 -17.97 -18.30 -18.50
C GLY A 146 -18.10 -19.80 -18.77
N LEU A 147 -18.71 -20.16 -19.89
CA LEU A 147 -18.86 -21.53 -20.35
C LEU A 147 -18.41 -21.63 -21.80
N ALA A 148 -17.58 -22.62 -22.09
CA ALA A 148 -17.15 -22.97 -23.44
C ALA A 148 -17.26 -24.48 -23.62
N ALA A 149 -18.00 -24.91 -24.63
CA ALA A 149 -18.20 -26.33 -24.91
C ALA A 149 -17.49 -26.73 -26.20
N THR A 150 -16.89 -27.91 -26.21
CA THR A 150 -16.35 -28.57 -27.40
C THR A 150 -17.30 -29.70 -27.79
N ASP A 151 -17.49 -29.93 -29.09
CA ASP A 151 -18.24 -31.08 -29.61
C ASP A 151 -19.73 -31.21 -29.21
N LEU A 152 -20.42 -30.11 -28.92
CA LEU A 152 -21.88 -30.12 -28.78
C LEU A 152 -22.55 -30.58 -30.09
N ASP A 153 -23.25 -31.71 -30.06
CA ASP A 153 -24.06 -32.26 -31.16
C ASP A 153 -25.53 -31.79 -31.14
N ALA A 154 -25.99 -31.20 -30.02
CA ALA A 154 -27.33 -30.64 -29.86
C ALA A 154 -27.35 -29.45 -28.87
N PRO A 155 -28.37 -28.58 -28.93
CA PRO A 155 -28.58 -27.54 -27.92
C PRO A 155 -28.62 -28.11 -26.51
N THR A 156 -27.82 -27.54 -25.60
CA THR A 156 -27.68 -28.01 -24.21
C THR A 156 -27.85 -26.86 -23.25
N THR A 157 -28.74 -27.03 -22.28
CA THR A 157 -28.94 -26.04 -21.21
C THR A 157 -28.05 -26.36 -20.02
N PHE A 158 -27.22 -25.39 -19.63
CA PHE A 158 -26.42 -25.40 -18.43
C PHE A 158 -27.07 -24.52 -17.37
N GLN A 159 -27.18 -25.02 -16.14
CA GLN A 159 -27.69 -24.29 -15.00
C GLN A 159 -26.58 -23.98 -14.00
N LEU A 160 -26.52 -22.73 -13.57
CA LEU A 160 -25.76 -22.35 -12.38
C LEU A 160 -26.66 -22.57 -11.16
N ARG A 161 -26.23 -23.43 -10.25
CA ARG A 161 -26.95 -23.72 -9.00
C ARG A 161 -26.16 -23.23 -7.81
N ARG A 162 -26.85 -22.63 -6.86
CA ARG A 162 -26.31 -22.24 -5.55
C ARG A 162 -26.58 -23.36 -4.57
N ARG A 163 -25.53 -23.94 -3.99
CA ARG A 163 -25.64 -25.01 -3.00
C ARG A 163 -26.31 -24.50 -1.74
N ALA A 164 -27.37 -25.17 -1.32
CA ALA A 164 -28.06 -24.83 -0.09
C ALA A 164 -27.32 -25.47 1.11
N ALA A 165 -27.18 -24.72 2.21
CA ALA A 165 -26.64 -25.30 3.45
C ALA A 165 -27.54 -26.44 4.01
N ARG A 166 -28.85 -26.41 3.68
CA ARG A 166 -29.84 -27.46 3.92
C ARG A 166 -30.95 -27.35 2.86
N GLY A 167 -31.34 -28.47 2.25
CA GLY A 167 -32.38 -28.52 1.21
C GLY A 167 -31.80 -28.68 -0.19
N ASP A 168 -32.64 -28.51 -1.21
CA ASP A 168 -32.25 -28.64 -2.61
C ASP A 168 -31.49 -27.40 -3.10
N ASP A 169 -30.52 -27.60 -4.00
CA ASP A 169 -29.75 -26.52 -4.60
C ASP A 169 -30.65 -25.61 -5.45
N GLU A 170 -30.48 -24.30 -5.30
CA GLU A 170 -31.28 -23.27 -5.95
C GLU A 170 -30.73 -22.95 -7.34
N VAL A 171 -31.55 -23.06 -8.39
CA VAL A 171 -31.17 -22.61 -9.73
C VAL A 171 -31.17 -21.08 -9.77
N VAL A 172 -30.00 -20.48 -9.99
CA VAL A 172 -29.83 -19.02 -9.95
C VAL A 172 -29.59 -18.40 -11.33
N GLY A 173 -29.33 -19.22 -12.33
CA GLY A 173 -29.18 -18.80 -13.72
C GLY A 173 -29.04 -19.99 -14.65
N ALA A 174 -29.22 -19.76 -15.95
CA ALA A 174 -29.04 -20.76 -16.98
C ALA A 174 -28.57 -20.12 -18.29
N VAL A 175 -27.86 -20.90 -19.10
CA VAL A 175 -27.54 -20.56 -20.49
C VAL A 175 -27.68 -21.80 -21.36
N THR A 176 -28.22 -21.64 -22.56
CA THR A 176 -28.27 -22.71 -23.57
C THR A 176 -27.18 -22.47 -24.59
N LEU A 177 -26.26 -23.43 -24.72
CA LEU A 177 -25.22 -23.44 -25.76
C LEU A 177 -25.72 -24.29 -26.93
N THR A 178 -25.33 -23.94 -28.15
CA THR A 178 -25.65 -24.69 -29.36
C THR A 178 -24.38 -25.03 -30.13
N PRO A 179 -24.42 -26.00 -31.06
CA PRO A 179 -23.27 -26.28 -31.91
C PRO A 179 -22.76 -25.03 -32.68
N GLN A 180 -23.65 -24.08 -32.98
CA GLN A 180 -23.34 -22.84 -33.66
C GLN A 180 -22.90 -21.71 -32.72
N VAL A 181 -23.21 -21.81 -31.42
CA VAL A 181 -22.88 -20.83 -30.38
C VAL A 181 -22.39 -21.61 -29.14
N PRO A 182 -21.16 -22.15 -29.18
CA PRO A 182 -20.65 -23.04 -28.15
C PRO A 182 -20.08 -22.31 -26.92
N VAL A 183 -20.29 -20.99 -26.82
CA VAL A 183 -19.81 -20.15 -25.71
C VAL A 183 -20.93 -19.32 -25.13
N GLY A 184 -20.91 -19.12 -23.82
CA GLY A 184 -21.92 -18.36 -23.11
C GLY A 184 -21.46 -17.93 -21.71
N SER A 185 -22.31 -17.15 -21.04
CA SER A 185 -22.03 -16.71 -19.67
C SER A 185 -23.29 -16.66 -18.84
N ILE A 186 -23.19 -17.03 -17.56
CA ILE A 186 -24.26 -16.91 -16.58
C ILE A 186 -23.87 -15.86 -15.54
N ALA A 187 -24.77 -14.94 -15.22
CA ALA A 187 -24.54 -13.98 -14.14
C ALA A 187 -24.53 -14.70 -12.79
N LEU A 188 -23.50 -14.43 -11.99
CA LEU A 188 -23.37 -14.99 -10.65
C LEU A 188 -24.01 -14.01 -9.64
N PRO A 189 -25.09 -14.40 -8.93
CA PRO A 189 -25.78 -13.51 -8.03
C PRO A 189 -24.89 -13.10 -6.85
N THR A 190 -24.72 -11.81 -6.65
CA THR A 190 -23.99 -11.22 -5.52
C THR A 190 -24.94 -10.56 -4.54
N ASP A 191 -26.16 -11.08 -4.36
CA ASP A 191 -27.25 -10.37 -3.68
C ASP A 191 -27.13 -10.34 -2.14
N ARG A 192 -26.27 -11.17 -1.54
CA ARG A 192 -26.14 -11.32 -0.08
C ARG A 192 -24.69 -11.55 0.34
N LEU A 193 -24.34 -11.07 1.54
CA LEU A 193 -23.04 -11.30 2.15
C LEU A 193 -22.82 -12.77 2.52
N GLY A 194 -21.56 -13.20 2.49
CA GLY A 194 -21.12 -14.49 3.00
C GLY A 194 -20.51 -15.40 1.94
N ARG A 195 -20.12 -16.59 2.39
CA ARG A 195 -19.63 -17.66 1.52
C ARG A 195 -20.81 -18.33 0.83
N LEU A 196 -20.74 -18.42 -0.48
CA LEU A 196 -21.73 -19.03 -1.36
C LEU A 196 -21.00 -20.08 -2.20
N ASP A 197 -21.57 -21.28 -2.28
CA ASP A 197 -21.00 -22.37 -3.06
C ASP A 197 -21.88 -22.56 -4.30
N TYR A 198 -21.25 -22.65 -5.48
CA TYR A 198 -21.92 -22.77 -6.77
C TYR A 198 -21.47 -24.02 -7.50
N VAL A 199 -22.34 -24.57 -8.34
CA VAL A 199 -22.03 -25.66 -9.27
C VAL A 199 -22.69 -25.36 -10.61
N VAL A 200 -22.09 -25.84 -11.70
CA VAL A 200 -22.69 -25.80 -13.04
C VAL A 200 -23.03 -27.22 -13.46
N ASP A 201 -24.30 -27.45 -13.82
CA ASP A 201 -24.78 -28.75 -14.28
C ASP A 201 -25.47 -28.63 -15.65
N ALA A 202 -25.34 -29.65 -16.50
CA ALA A 202 -26.15 -29.81 -17.69
C ALA A 202 -27.53 -30.40 -17.32
N VAL A 203 -28.62 -29.83 -17.84
CA VAL A 203 -30.00 -30.20 -17.45
C VAL A 203 -30.55 -31.36 -18.28
N ASP A 204 -30.26 -31.32 -19.58
CA ASP A 204 -30.99 -32.12 -20.57
C ASP A 204 -30.26 -33.44 -20.90
N ARG A 205 -28.99 -33.57 -20.51
CA ARG A 205 -28.13 -34.72 -20.82
C ARG A 205 -26.88 -34.76 -19.94
N TYR A 206 -26.26 -35.93 -19.86
CA TYR A 206 -24.97 -36.10 -19.22
C TYR A 206 -23.87 -35.56 -20.15
N VAL A 207 -23.11 -34.60 -19.64
CA VAL A 207 -21.99 -33.92 -20.31
C VAL A 207 -20.91 -33.78 -19.25
N ASP A 208 -19.68 -34.16 -19.56
CA ASP A 208 -18.57 -33.98 -18.63
C ASP A 208 -18.19 -32.49 -18.58
N VAL A 209 -18.37 -31.87 -17.40
CA VAL A 209 -18.10 -30.45 -17.17
C VAL A 209 -16.86 -30.33 -16.30
N ALA A 210 -15.85 -29.61 -16.79
CA ALA A 210 -14.65 -29.30 -16.03
C ALA A 210 -14.98 -28.49 -14.76
N GLY A 211 -14.66 -29.01 -13.58
CA GLY A 211 -14.91 -28.33 -12.31
C GLY A 211 -16.31 -28.51 -11.72
N ASP A 212 -16.94 -29.66 -11.98
CA ASP A 212 -18.18 -30.14 -11.35
C ASP A 212 -18.13 -30.20 -9.81
N ASP A 213 -16.94 -30.27 -9.22
CA ASP A 213 -16.69 -30.13 -7.77
C ASP A 213 -17.30 -28.84 -7.17
N GLY A 214 -17.49 -27.82 -8.00
CA GLY A 214 -18.10 -26.55 -7.67
C GLY A 214 -17.10 -25.48 -7.25
N PHE A 215 -17.60 -24.25 -7.11
CA PHE A 215 -16.81 -23.05 -6.82
C PHE A 215 -17.31 -22.34 -5.57
N THR A 216 -16.40 -22.10 -4.64
CA THR A 216 -16.67 -21.24 -3.49
C THR A 216 -16.42 -19.78 -3.85
N PHE A 217 -17.42 -18.94 -3.59
CA PHE A 217 -17.40 -17.51 -3.82
C PHE A 217 -17.82 -16.75 -2.56
N THR A 218 -17.10 -15.70 -2.18
CA THR A 218 -17.42 -14.91 -0.98
C THR A 218 -17.86 -13.50 -1.34
N VAL A 219 -19.09 -13.12 -0.96
CA VAL A 219 -19.52 -11.74 -1.05
C VAL A 219 -19.08 -11.00 0.22
N VAL A 220 -18.10 -10.11 0.08
CA VAL A 220 -17.31 -9.58 1.21
C VAL A 220 -17.79 -8.23 1.75
N GLY A 221 -18.72 -7.55 1.08
CA GLY A 221 -19.23 -6.26 1.56
C GLY A 221 -20.29 -5.61 0.68
N TYR A 222 -20.92 -4.58 1.21
CA TYR A 222 -21.76 -3.64 0.46
C TYR A 222 -20.91 -2.47 -0.07
N PRO A 223 -21.24 -1.92 -1.25
CA PRO A 223 -20.46 -0.84 -1.81
C PRO A 223 -20.64 0.46 -1.01
N THR A 224 -19.55 1.18 -0.80
CA THR A 224 -19.56 2.55 -0.28
C THR A 224 -19.37 3.53 -1.44
N ARG A 225 -20.26 4.51 -1.58
CA ARG A 225 -20.07 5.63 -2.50
C ARG A 225 -19.58 6.86 -1.73
N LEU A 226 -18.48 7.44 -2.19
CA LEU A 226 -17.90 8.65 -1.64
C LEU A 226 -17.84 9.70 -2.76
N HIS A 227 -18.45 10.87 -2.52
CA HIS A 227 -18.41 11.98 -3.45
C HIS A 227 -17.82 13.20 -2.77
N THR A 228 -16.75 13.74 -3.33
CA THR A 228 -16.13 15.00 -2.89
C THR A 228 -15.28 15.58 -4.01
N ALA A 229 -15.10 16.90 -3.98
CA ALA A 229 -14.13 17.60 -4.80
C ALA A 229 -13.11 18.27 -3.89
N ILE A 230 -11.83 18.06 -4.17
CA ILE A 230 -10.74 18.74 -3.47
C ILE A 230 -10.17 19.78 -4.43
N PRO A 231 -10.39 21.09 -4.19
CA PRO A 231 -9.91 22.12 -5.09
C PRO A 231 -8.39 22.20 -5.06
N THR A 232 -7.79 22.30 -6.24
CA THR A 232 -6.37 22.62 -6.36
C THR A 232 -6.17 24.08 -5.95
N ALA A 233 -5.29 24.32 -4.98
CA ALA A 233 -5.13 25.65 -4.39
C ALA A 233 -3.72 25.89 -3.86
N ARG A 234 -3.32 27.16 -3.82
CA ARG A 234 -2.11 27.63 -3.14
C ARG A 234 -2.49 28.50 -1.95
N VAL A 235 -2.06 28.12 -0.75
CA VAL A 235 -2.45 28.79 0.50
C VAL A 235 -1.28 28.96 1.46
N ARG A 236 -1.37 29.94 2.37
CA ARG A 236 -0.41 30.08 3.46
C ARG A 236 -0.64 29.02 4.52
N ALA A 237 0.43 28.62 5.22
CA ALA A 237 0.33 27.73 6.35
C ALA A 237 -0.70 28.26 7.37
N GLY A 238 -1.58 27.38 7.86
CA GLY A 238 -2.64 27.72 8.82
C GLY A 238 -3.88 28.39 8.21
N ALA A 239 -3.97 28.58 6.89
CA ALA A 239 -5.18 29.11 6.26
C ALA A 239 -6.38 28.17 6.47
N THR A 240 -7.54 28.72 6.85
CA THR A 240 -8.76 27.92 6.96
C THR A 240 -9.27 27.55 5.58
N ARG A 241 -9.32 26.24 5.31
CA ARG A 241 -9.94 25.62 4.14
C ARG A 241 -10.70 24.39 4.60
N VAL A 242 -11.80 24.08 3.93
CA VAL A 242 -12.63 22.93 4.24
C VAL A 242 -12.77 22.06 3.01
N ILE A 243 -12.83 20.75 3.24
CA ILE A 243 -13.19 19.75 2.26
C ILE A 243 -14.52 19.16 2.75
N SER A 244 -15.49 19.11 1.86
CA SER A 244 -16.83 18.62 2.15
C SER A 244 -17.27 17.62 1.09
N GLY A 245 -18.19 16.76 1.44
CA GLY A 245 -18.69 15.73 0.54
C GLY A 245 -19.78 14.89 1.17
N THR A 246 -20.14 13.82 0.47
CA THR A 246 -21.15 12.86 0.90
C THR A 246 -20.60 11.43 0.88
N VAL A 247 -21.10 10.63 1.80
CA VAL A 247 -20.94 9.18 1.86
C VAL A 247 -22.33 8.57 1.79
N SER A 248 -22.53 7.61 0.90
CA SER A 248 -23.76 6.82 0.83
C SER A 248 -23.44 5.34 0.71
N GLN A 249 -24.37 4.50 1.16
CA GLN A 249 -24.26 3.05 1.17
C GLN A 249 -25.59 2.45 0.74
N THR A 250 -25.54 1.30 0.08
CA THR A 250 -26.75 0.62 -0.43
C THR A 250 -27.59 0.03 0.71
N VAL A 251 -26.95 -0.39 1.80
CA VAL A 251 -27.59 -0.94 3.00
C VAL A 251 -27.05 -0.20 4.21
N GLY A 252 -27.90 0.04 5.20
CA GLY A 252 -27.51 0.71 6.45
C GLY A 252 -27.27 2.22 6.30
N SER A 253 -26.91 2.85 7.42
CA SER A 253 -26.61 4.28 7.48
C SER A 253 -25.09 4.50 7.55
N PRO A 254 -24.52 5.43 6.76
CA PRO A 254 -23.10 5.77 6.83
C PRO A 254 -22.75 6.65 8.03
N ALA A 255 -23.72 7.02 8.86
CA ALA A 255 -23.53 7.90 10.01
C ALA A 255 -22.46 7.36 10.96
N GLY A 256 -21.55 8.24 11.40
CA GLY A 256 -20.49 7.89 12.34
C GLY A 256 -19.23 7.28 11.71
N ARG A 257 -19.28 6.83 10.44
CA ARG A 257 -18.08 6.38 9.71
C ARG A 257 -17.04 7.50 9.64
N VAL A 258 -15.77 7.12 9.64
CA VAL A 258 -14.64 8.06 9.64
C VAL A 258 -14.20 8.33 8.20
N VAL A 259 -14.22 9.61 7.82
CA VAL A 259 -13.61 10.09 6.56
C VAL A 259 -12.26 10.69 6.90
N GLN A 260 -11.23 10.21 6.22
CA GLN A 260 -9.86 10.73 6.28
C GLN A 260 -9.56 11.59 5.05
N VAL A 261 -8.84 12.69 5.26
CA VAL A 261 -8.11 13.36 4.19
C VAL A 261 -6.69 12.84 4.22
N GLN A 262 -6.28 12.20 3.13
CA GLN A 262 -4.98 11.60 3.00
C GLN A 262 -4.14 12.35 1.97
N ALA A 263 -2.83 12.40 2.17
CA ALA A 263 -1.87 12.88 1.19
C ALA A 263 -1.03 11.75 0.60
N LYS A 264 -0.74 11.82 -0.69
CA LYS A 264 0.11 10.84 -1.37
C LYS A 264 1.58 11.10 -1.03
N GLY A 265 2.24 10.10 -0.46
CA GLY A 265 3.69 10.07 -0.28
C GLY A 265 4.42 9.73 -1.57
N ARG A 266 5.73 10.03 -1.63
CA ARG A 266 6.58 9.72 -2.80
C ARG A 266 6.75 8.23 -3.06
N ASN A 267 6.59 7.38 -2.05
CA ASN A 267 6.59 5.93 -2.18
C ASN A 267 5.21 5.37 -2.60
N GLY A 268 4.24 6.22 -2.95
CA GLY A 268 2.89 5.82 -3.35
C GLY A 268 1.91 5.58 -2.20
N THR A 269 2.38 5.47 -0.96
CA THR A 269 1.52 5.28 0.22
C THR A 269 0.71 6.53 0.54
N TRP A 270 -0.47 6.35 1.15
CA TRP A 270 -1.35 7.44 1.54
C TRP A 270 -1.25 7.70 3.04
N VAL A 271 -0.86 8.92 3.41
CA VAL A 271 -0.66 9.34 4.80
C VAL A 271 -1.92 10.07 5.30
N PRO A 272 -2.57 9.63 6.39
CA PRO A 272 -3.73 10.32 6.95
C PRO A 272 -3.31 11.62 7.63
N LEU A 273 -3.87 12.75 7.18
CA LEU A 273 -3.52 14.09 7.67
C LEU A 273 -4.63 14.74 8.51
N ALA A 274 -5.89 14.42 8.21
CA ALA A 274 -7.04 14.90 8.95
C ALA A 274 -8.16 13.86 8.88
N GLU A 275 -9.08 13.90 9.83
CA GLU A 275 -10.24 13.02 9.86
C GLU A 275 -11.46 13.74 10.41
N THR A 276 -12.64 13.22 10.06
CA THR A 276 -13.94 13.67 10.56
C THR A 276 -14.92 12.49 10.56
N ARG A 277 -16.09 12.67 11.17
CA ARG A 277 -17.17 11.68 11.14
C ARG A 277 -18.28 12.11 10.19
N VAL A 278 -18.87 11.13 9.51
CA VAL A 278 -20.06 11.32 8.66
C VAL A 278 -21.27 11.62 9.56
N THR A 279 -22.09 12.58 9.15
CA THR A 279 -23.32 12.95 9.86
C THR A 279 -24.47 11.97 9.57
N ALA A 280 -25.58 12.09 10.29
CA ALA A 280 -26.79 11.30 10.03
C ALA A 280 -27.33 11.48 8.60
N ALA A 281 -27.08 12.62 7.96
CA ALA A 281 -27.47 12.91 6.59
C ALA A 281 -26.48 12.38 5.53
N GLY A 282 -25.45 11.62 5.93
CA GLY A 282 -24.43 11.12 5.01
C GLY A 282 -23.46 12.19 4.52
N THR A 283 -23.39 13.35 5.16
CA THR A 283 -22.45 14.42 4.77
C THR A 283 -21.23 14.44 5.68
N PHE A 284 -20.12 14.99 5.19
CA PHE A 284 -18.95 15.27 6.03
C PHE A 284 -18.34 16.64 5.70
N THR A 285 -17.64 17.21 6.68
CA THR A 285 -16.79 18.39 6.51
C THR A 285 -15.56 18.24 7.38
N VAL A 286 -14.40 18.52 6.81
CA VAL A 286 -13.09 18.38 7.45
C VAL A 286 -12.20 19.56 7.06
N LYS A 287 -11.39 20.04 8.01
CA LYS A 287 -10.41 21.08 7.72
C LYS A 287 -9.31 20.52 6.83
N ALA A 288 -9.00 21.21 5.75
CA ALA A 288 -7.87 20.82 4.90
C ALA A 288 -6.56 20.97 5.69
N PRO A 289 -5.58 20.08 5.47
CA PRO A 289 -4.31 20.07 6.21
C PRO A 289 -3.35 21.18 5.74
N THR A 290 -3.74 22.43 5.99
CA THR A 290 -2.96 23.62 5.62
C THR A 290 -1.82 23.92 6.61
N TRP A 291 -1.60 23.09 7.62
CA TRP A 291 -0.51 23.26 8.58
C TRP A 291 0.83 22.74 8.05
N TRP A 292 0.82 21.74 7.16
CA TRP A 292 2.02 21.16 6.58
C TRP A 292 2.46 21.91 5.31
N VAL A 293 3.64 22.54 5.36
CA VAL A 293 4.26 23.29 4.28
C VAL A 293 4.85 22.33 3.25
N ALA A 294 4.01 21.94 2.30
CA ALA A 294 4.36 21.07 1.18
C ALA A 294 3.40 21.28 0.02
N GLU A 295 3.76 20.74 -1.14
CA GLU A 295 2.79 20.40 -2.16
C GLU A 295 2.21 19.02 -1.85
N GLN A 296 0.90 18.95 -1.72
CA GLN A 296 0.20 17.77 -1.25
C GLN A 296 -0.80 17.32 -2.32
N GLN A 297 -0.69 16.08 -2.81
CA GLN A 297 -1.77 15.44 -3.57
C GLN A 297 -2.74 14.80 -2.59
N LEU A 298 -3.97 15.29 -2.54
CA LEU A 298 -4.96 14.90 -1.55
C LEU A 298 -6.06 14.03 -2.14
N ARG A 299 -6.59 13.13 -1.30
CA ARG A 299 -7.86 12.42 -1.50
C ARG A 299 -8.68 12.36 -0.21
N ALA A 300 -9.98 12.18 -0.32
CA ALA A 300 -10.79 11.69 0.78
C ALA A 300 -10.85 10.16 0.73
N TYR A 301 -10.89 9.53 1.90
CA TYR A 301 -10.90 8.09 2.07
C TYR A 301 -11.80 7.68 3.23
N VAL A 302 -12.61 6.65 3.04
CA VAL A 302 -13.36 5.98 4.10
C VAL A 302 -12.89 4.53 4.13
N ALA A 303 -12.43 4.06 5.28
CA ALA A 303 -11.96 2.68 5.46
C ALA A 303 -13.13 1.69 5.50
N SER A 304 -12.89 0.45 5.10
CA SER A 304 -13.85 -0.64 5.29
C SER A 304 -14.21 -0.79 6.77
N ASP A 305 -15.47 -1.14 7.06
CA ASP A 305 -15.95 -1.45 8.41
C ASP A 305 -16.23 -2.95 8.61
N GLY A 306 -15.77 -3.79 7.68
CA GLY A 306 -16.01 -5.24 7.68
C GLY A 306 -17.34 -5.65 7.02
N THR A 307 -18.26 -4.71 6.81
CA THR A 307 -19.53 -4.94 6.10
C THR A 307 -19.69 -4.06 4.87
N HIS A 308 -19.03 -2.92 4.85
CA HIS A 308 -19.00 -2.00 3.73
C HIS A 308 -17.57 -1.76 3.30
N GLU A 309 -17.36 -1.70 2.00
CA GLU A 309 -16.04 -1.53 1.43
C GLU A 309 -15.44 -0.17 1.72
N ALA A 310 -14.12 -0.09 1.56
CA ALA A 310 -13.43 1.17 1.54
C ALA A 310 -13.77 1.95 0.26
N ALA A 311 -13.79 3.28 0.36
CA ALA A 311 -13.99 4.15 -0.79
C ALA A 311 -13.01 5.32 -0.75
N ALA A 312 -12.49 5.69 -1.92
CA ALA A 312 -11.64 6.86 -2.10
C ALA A 312 -12.23 7.77 -3.17
N ALA A 313 -12.20 9.08 -2.95
CA ALA A 313 -12.69 10.05 -3.93
C ALA A 313 -12.04 11.42 -3.73
N GLY A 314 -12.17 12.26 -4.76
CA GLY A 314 -11.52 13.55 -4.82
C GLY A 314 -10.03 13.40 -5.11
N ALA A 315 -9.56 14.14 -6.11
CA ALA A 315 -8.15 14.32 -6.40
C ALA A 315 -7.90 15.82 -6.57
N GLY A 316 -6.98 16.37 -5.77
CA GLY A 316 -6.63 17.78 -5.83
C GLY A 316 -5.25 18.04 -5.24
N ALA A 317 -4.58 19.08 -5.74
CA ALA A 317 -3.25 19.46 -5.26
C ALA A 317 -3.33 20.71 -4.37
N LEU A 318 -2.87 20.61 -3.13
CA LEU A 318 -2.80 21.73 -2.19
C LEU A 318 -1.34 22.13 -1.98
N THR A 319 -0.95 23.30 -2.47
CA THR A 319 0.37 23.87 -2.22
C THR A 319 0.32 24.81 -1.01
N VAL A 320 0.94 24.40 0.08
CA VAL A 320 1.04 25.20 1.31
C VAL A 320 2.43 25.84 1.39
N HIS A 321 2.48 27.16 1.57
CA HIS A 321 3.74 27.89 1.73
C HIS A 321 3.90 28.49 3.13
N SER A 322 5.15 28.63 3.58
CA SER A 322 5.49 29.19 4.89
C SER A 322 5.00 30.64 5.02
N GLN A 323 4.68 31.03 6.26
CA GLN A 323 4.30 32.41 6.57
C GLN A 323 5.52 33.35 6.68
N PHE A 324 6.71 32.77 6.87
CA PHE A 324 7.98 33.48 6.96
C PHE A 324 8.87 33.15 5.77
N ARG A 325 9.84 34.04 5.50
CA ARG A 325 10.92 33.78 4.55
C ARG A 325 12.07 33.09 5.28
N ALA A 326 12.39 31.87 4.88
CA ALA A 326 13.49 31.12 5.46
C ALA A 326 14.84 31.81 5.19
N THR A 327 15.72 31.81 6.19
CA THR A 327 17.07 32.38 6.11
C THR A 327 18.09 31.32 5.72
N GLY A 328 19.29 31.74 5.33
CA GLY A 328 20.39 30.81 5.05
C GLY A 328 20.40 30.23 3.64
N GLY A 329 21.41 29.42 3.37
CA GLY A 329 21.54 28.60 2.18
C GLY A 329 20.72 27.31 2.27
N ARG A 330 20.87 26.44 1.26
CA ARG A 330 20.09 25.19 1.11
C ARG A 330 20.81 23.94 1.62
N ALA A 331 21.93 24.11 2.33
CA ALA A 331 22.76 23.02 2.84
C ALA A 331 22.09 22.38 4.07
N PHE A 332 22.02 21.06 4.11
CA PHE A 332 21.51 20.31 5.27
C PHE A 332 22.29 19.01 5.39
N ARG A 333 22.26 18.40 6.56
CA ARG A 333 22.80 17.07 6.81
C ARG A 333 21.79 16.26 7.63
N LEU A 334 21.69 14.97 7.36
CA LEU A 334 20.84 14.05 8.10
C LEU A 334 21.72 13.22 9.04
N MET A 335 21.25 13.00 10.27
CA MET A 335 21.84 12.01 11.16
C MET A 335 21.30 10.64 10.77
N GLY A 336 22.03 9.91 9.93
CA GLY A 336 21.61 8.61 9.42
C GLY A 336 20.44 8.67 8.43
N GLY A 337 19.88 7.51 8.09
CA GLY A 337 18.81 7.37 7.09
C GLY A 337 17.42 7.10 7.64
N ALA A 338 17.30 6.84 8.95
CA ALA A 338 16.04 6.40 9.55
C ALA A 338 15.09 7.57 9.85
N ARG A 339 13.79 7.28 9.90
CA ARG A 339 12.70 8.28 9.92
C ARG A 339 11.69 7.99 11.02
N TRP A 340 10.99 9.02 11.46
CA TRP A 340 9.76 8.89 12.25
C TRP A 340 8.60 8.50 11.34
N ASP A 341 7.71 7.60 11.78
CA ASP A 341 6.58 7.16 10.97
C ASP A 341 5.49 8.25 10.88
N PRO A 342 5.26 8.87 9.71
CA PRO A 342 4.26 9.93 9.57
C PRO A 342 2.80 9.44 9.70
N CYS A 343 2.59 8.13 9.69
CA CYS A 343 1.26 7.53 9.71
C CYS A 343 0.69 7.35 11.12
N THR A 344 1.52 7.53 12.15
CA THR A 344 1.12 7.59 13.56
C THR A 344 1.11 9.03 14.09
N VAL A 345 0.63 9.20 15.33
CA VAL A 345 0.73 10.46 16.08
C VAL A 345 1.77 10.25 17.18
N HIS A 346 2.90 10.94 17.09
CA HIS A 346 3.94 10.83 18.08
C HIS A 346 3.61 11.63 19.33
N THR A 347 3.83 11.02 20.48
CA THR A 347 3.56 11.60 21.78
C THR A 347 4.83 12.12 22.42
N TYR A 348 4.72 13.19 23.19
CA TYR A 348 5.84 13.71 23.96
C TYR A 348 5.44 14.10 25.37
N ARG A 349 6.35 13.85 26.33
CA ARG A 349 6.20 14.22 27.73
C ARG A 349 7.31 15.17 28.17
N VAL A 350 6.98 16.07 29.09
CA VAL A 350 7.91 17.11 29.56
C VAL A 350 8.09 17.00 31.07
N ASN A 351 9.33 17.02 31.54
CA ASN A 351 9.64 17.09 32.97
C ASN A 351 9.53 18.54 33.46
N PRO A 352 8.57 18.85 34.35
CA PRO A 352 8.33 20.23 34.75
C PRO A 352 9.31 20.74 35.82
N ARG A 353 10.10 19.89 36.46
CA ARG A 353 10.82 20.21 37.71
C ARG A 353 11.78 21.39 37.59
N LEU A 354 12.52 21.49 36.49
CA LEU A 354 13.46 22.58 36.21
C LEU A 354 13.09 23.35 34.94
N LEU A 355 11.84 23.19 34.49
CA LEU A 355 11.32 23.81 33.29
C LEU A 355 11.25 25.33 33.48
N PRO A 356 11.84 26.15 32.58
CA PRO A 356 11.66 27.59 32.62
C PRO A 356 10.18 27.97 32.44
N LYS A 357 9.76 29.13 32.95
CA LYS A 357 8.36 29.62 32.91
C LYS A 357 7.69 29.48 31.52
N ASP A 358 8.45 29.70 30.46
CA ASP A 358 7.97 29.67 29.07
C ASP A 358 8.33 28.38 28.31
N GLY A 359 8.99 27.43 28.97
CA GLY A 359 9.56 26.24 28.35
C GLY A 359 8.53 25.37 27.64
N LEU A 360 7.41 25.03 28.29
CA LEU A 360 6.37 24.19 27.67
C LEU A 360 5.75 24.87 26.44
N ARG A 361 5.55 26.19 26.50
CA ARG A 361 5.02 26.97 25.37
C ARG A 361 6.00 26.94 24.19
N ASN A 362 7.29 27.12 24.46
CA ASN A 362 8.31 27.08 23.41
C ASN A 362 8.48 25.68 22.80
N ILE A 363 8.39 24.60 23.60
CA ILE A 363 8.40 23.22 23.07
C ILE A 363 7.22 22.99 22.13
N LYS A 364 6.00 23.38 22.55
CA LYS A 364 4.79 23.29 21.71
C LYS A 364 4.96 24.07 20.42
N TYR A 365 5.53 25.27 20.49
CA TYR A 365 5.83 26.10 19.33
C TYR A 365 6.79 25.40 18.35
N VAL A 366 7.91 24.87 18.85
CA VAL A 366 8.90 24.20 18.00
C VAL A 366 8.37 22.89 17.41
N PHE A 367 7.56 22.11 18.13
CA PHE A 367 6.86 20.98 17.51
C PHE A 367 5.88 21.41 16.42
N GLY A 368 5.30 22.61 16.53
CA GLY A 368 4.53 23.22 15.44
C GLY A 368 5.40 23.50 14.20
N GLU A 369 6.60 24.04 14.37
CA GLU A 369 7.56 24.26 13.27
C GLU A 369 8.00 22.94 12.62
N VAL A 370 8.28 21.92 13.43
CA VAL A 370 8.62 20.58 12.94
C VAL A 370 7.44 19.96 12.20
N ALA A 371 6.24 19.97 12.77
CA ALA A 371 5.04 19.47 12.12
C ALA A 371 4.82 20.17 10.77
N ALA A 372 4.94 21.49 10.74
CA ALA A 372 4.82 22.27 9.50
C ALA A 372 5.88 21.91 8.45
N ALA A 373 7.12 21.60 8.84
CA ALA A 373 8.19 21.26 7.91
C ALA A 373 8.18 19.79 7.45
N THR A 374 7.65 18.90 8.29
CA THR A 374 7.75 17.44 8.09
C THR A 374 6.43 16.79 7.72
N GLY A 375 5.29 17.32 8.13
CA GLY A 375 4.01 16.61 8.06
C GLY A 375 3.84 15.53 9.15
N LEU A 376 4.76 15.45 10.12
CA LEU A 376 4.59 14.61 11.31
C LEU A 376 3.55 15.23 12.25
N ARG A 377 2.86 14.37 13.02
CA ARG A 377 1.83 14.78 13.98
C ARG A 377 2.32 14.52 15.39
N PHE A 378 2.19 15.52 16.27
CA PHE A 378 2.65 15.43 17.65
C PHE A 378 1.53 15.72 18.64
N ARG A 379 1.54 15.03 19.77
CA ARG A 379 0.60 15.24 20.90
C ARG A 379 1.34 15.31 22.23
N TYR A 380 1.09 16.38 22.99
CA TYR A 380 1.57 16.47 24.36
C TYR A 380 0.83 15.46 25.24
N ALA A 381 1.54 14.50 25.82
CA ALA A 381 1.01 13.42 26.66
C ALA A 381 1.17 13.70 28.16
N GLY A 382 1.38 14.96 28.55
CA GLY A 382 1.48 15.38 29.94
C GLY A 382 2.90 15.39 30.50
N SER A 383 3.00 15.44 31.82
CA SER A 383 4.29 15.51 32.51
C SER A 383 4.95 14.14 32.69
N THR A 384 6.24 14.16 33.00
CA THR A 384 7.03 12.99 33.39
C THR A 384 8.04 13.36 34.47
N SER A 385 8.50 12.37 35.24
CA SER A 385 9.66 12.51 36.13
C SER A 385 10.97 12.09 35.45
N TYR A 386 10.89 11.50 34.25
CA TYR A 386 12.06 11.06 33.49
C TYR A 386 12.96 12.25 33.13
N VAL A 387 14.28 12.02 33.21
CA VAL A 387 15.30 12.98 32.78
C VAL A 387 16.22 12.23 31.81
N PRO A 388 16.18 12.55 30.51
CA PRO A 388 17.03 11.89 29.54
C PRO A 388 18.51 12.03 29.90
N MET A 389 19.29 10.98 29.62
CA MET A 389 20.74 10.93 29.87
C MET A 389 21.16 11.15 31.34
N ALA A 390 20.23 11.10 32.29
CA ALA A 390 20.58 11.23 33.71
C ALA A 390 21.49 10.09 34.16
N ARG A 391 22.35 10.36 35.14
CA ARG A 391 23.20 9.31 35.73
C ARG A 391 22.31 8.20 36.32
N GLY A 392 22.49 6.97 35.84
CA GLY A 392 21.66 5.83 36.25
C GLY A 392 20.25 5.83 35.65
N ALA A 393 19.98 6.65 34.64
CA ALA A 393 18.75 6.54 33.86
C ALA A 393 18.66 5.14 33.24
N LYS A 394 17.50 4.50 33.42
CA LYS A 394 17.13 3.30 32.67
C LYS A 394 16.87 3.69 31.20
N GLN A 395 16.64 2.67 30.36
CA GLN A 395 16.11 2.86 29.01
C GLN A 395 14.92 3.83 28.99
N GLN A 396 14.76 4.54 27.87
CA GLN A 396 13.65 5.46 27.65
C GLN A 396 12.32 4.76 27.99
N PRO A 397 11.44 5.35 28.82
CA PRO A 397 10.16 4.75 29.15
C PRO A 397 9.26 4.63 27.91
N ASP A 398 8.54 3.53 27.78
CA ASP A 398 7.57 3.30 26.69
C ASP A 398 6.21 3.99 26.95
N THR A 399 6.25 5.22 27.48
CA THR A 399 5.05 6.01 27.82
C THR A 399 4.86 7.24 26.91
N ALA A 400 5.84 7.48 26.04
CA ALA A 400 5.81 8.46 24.97
C ALA A 400 6.99 8.23 23.99
N ASP A 401 6.87 8.77 22.78
CA ASP A 401 7.93 8.72 21.77
C ASP A 401 9.08 9.70 22.09
N PHE A 402 8.75 10.87 22.67
CA PHE A 402 9.74 11.90 23.02
C PHE A 402 9.70 12.32 24.49
N PHE A 403 10.88 12.57 25.05
CA PHE A 403 11.05 13.07 26.42
C PHE A 403 11.90 14.33 26.48
N PHE A 404 11.42 15.31 27.24
CA PHE A 404 12.03 16.61 27.41
C PHE A 404 12.32 16.90 28.88
N ALA A 405 13.53 17.34 29.20
CA ALA A 405 13.85 17.84 30.53
C ALA A 405 14.85 19.00 30.51
N TRP A 406 14.78 19.83 31.54
CA TRP A 406 15.91 20.66 31.95
C TRP A 406 16.60 19.96 33.10
N ALA A 407 17.92 19.88 33.06
CA ALA A 407 18.73 19.16 34.04
C ALA A 407 19.96 19.96 34.46
N THR A 408 20.36 19.81 35.71
CA THR A 408 21.65 20.31 36.18
C THR A 408 22.79 19.44 35.66
N THR A 409 24.01 19.99 35.62
CA THR A 409 25.22 19.22 35.26
C THR A 409 25.53 18.09 36.24
N LYS A 410 24.97 18.14 37.47
CA LYS A 410 25.03 17.05 38.44
C LYS A 410 24.12 15.88 38.06
N GLN A 411 22.93 16.17 37.50
CA GLN A 411 21.99 15.14 37.04
C GLN A 411 22.45 14.51 35.73
N VAL A 412 22.93 15.34 34.79
CA VAL A 412 23.39 14.93 33.46
C VAL A 412 24.80 15.50 33.25
N ARG A 413 25.82 14.67 33.49
CA ARG A 413 27.24 15.08 33.42
C ARG A 413 27.64 15.63 32.05
N ALA A 414 27.01 15.13 30.99
CA ALA A 414 27.28 15.57 29.62
C ALA A 414 27.03 17.08 29.42
N LEU A 415 26.16 17.72 30.22
CA LEU A 415 25.86 19.16 30.13
C LEU A 415 26.95 20.08 30.73
N ALA A 416 28.08 19.52 31.19
CA ALA A 416 29.19 20.31 31.71
C ALA A 416 29.79 21.26 30.64
N GLY A 417 29.80 20.84 29.37
CA GLY A 417 30.20 21.67 28.24
C GLY A 417 28.99 22.33 27.54
N PRO A 418 28.21 21.57 26.76
CA PRO A 418 27.10 22.08 25.98
C PRO A 418 25.90 22.53 26.82
N ILE A 419 25.04 23.35 26.21
CA ILE A 419 23.82 23.87 26.82
C ILE A 419 22.57 23.02 26.54
N GLY A 420 22.70 22.01 25.68
CA GLY A 420 21.65 21.07 25.32
C GLY A 420 22.19 19.82 24.63
N PHE A 421 21.37 18.79 24.62
CA PHE A 421 21.49 17.62 23.74
C PHE A 421 20.11 17.23 23.24
N GLY A 422 20.04 16.93 21.96
CA GLY A 422 18.93 16.28 21.31
C GLY A 422 19.41 15.06 20.53
N GLY A 423 18.58 14.03 20.46
CA GLY A 423 18.92 12.83 19.71
C GLY A 423 17.74 11.89 19.59
N SER A 424 17.95 10.81 18.85
CA SER A 424 16.98 9.73 18.75
C SER A 424 17.63 8.36 18.89
N GLN A 425 16.80 7.41 19.28
CA GLN A 425 17.06 5.99 19.20
C GLN A 425 16.49 5.43 17.90
N TRP A 426 17.07 4.33 17.45
CA TRP A 426 16.78 3.70 16.16
C TRP A 426 16.39 2.25 16.37
N GLY A 427 15.32 1.80 15.72
CA GLY A 427 14.92 0.39 15.65
C GLY A 427 15.57 -0.33 14.47
N GLY A 428 15.55 -1.68 14.50
CA GLY A 428 16.14 -2.53 13.45
C GLY A 428 15.50 -2.39 12.07
N SER A 429 14.28 -1.87 11.97
CA SER A 429 13.53 -1.65 10.72
C SER A 429 13.84 -0.31 10.02
N GLY A 430 14.79 0.48 10.52
CA GLY A 430 15.06 1.81 9.97
C GLY A 430 14.05 2.90 10.40
N GLY A 431 13.20 2.60 11.40
CA GLY A 431 12.36 3.58 12.10
C GLY A 431 13.07 4.22 13.30
N ARG A 432 12.73 5.48 13.60
CA ARG A 432 13.05 6.11 14.89
C ARG A 432 12.04 5.67 15.94
N THR A 433 12.52 5.22 17.09
CA THR A 433 11.70 4.61 18.16
C THR A 433 11.70 5.41 19.46
N GLY A 434 12.61 6.37 19.60
CA GLY A 434 12.69 7.21 20.80
C GLY A 434 13.39 8.53 20.51
N GLY A 435 12.92 9.62 21.10
CA GLY A 435 13.49 10.94 20.97
C GLY A 435 13.76 11.56 22.33
N GLU A 436 14.97 12.03 22.55
CA GLU A 436 15.39 12.54 23.85
C GLU A 436 15.98 13.93 23.69
N VAL A 437 15.48 14.87 24.49
CA VAL A 437 16.00 16.25 24.54
C VAL A 437 16.22 16.66 25.97
N VAL A 438 17.46 17.02 26.30
CA VAL A 438 17.83 17.52 27.62
C VAL A 438 18.60 18.83 27.52
N LEU A 439 18.15 19.83 28.28
CA LEU A 439 18.70 21.17 28.27
C LEU A 439 19.31 21.53 29.62
N ARG A 440 20.34 22.39 29.63
CA ARG A 440 20.99 22.80 30.87
C ARG A 440 20.11 23.74 31.69
N ALA A 441 19.69 23.27 32.86
CA ALA A 441 18.99 24.09 33.84
C ALA A 441 19.89 25.24 34.32
N GLY A 442 19.28 26.41 34.53
CA GLY A 442 19.99 27.61 35.00
C GLY A 442 20.82 28.34 33.94
N TRP A 443 20.89 27.84 32.69
CA TRP A 443 21.43 28.64 31.59
C TRP A 443 20.56 29.88 31.39
N LYS A 444 21.21 31.05 31.37
CA LYS A 444 20.55 32.34 31.18
C LYS A 444 20.90 32.86 29.78
N PRO A 445 19.91 33.03 28.90
CA PRO A 445 20.15 33.71 27.63
C PRO A 445 20.48 35.19 27.88
N TYR A 446 21.18 35.82 26.94
CA TYR A 446 21.70 37.19 27.08
C TYR A 446 20.81 38.22 26.40
N GLY A 447 20.92 39.49 26.83
CA GLY A 447 20.34 40.65 26.16
C GLY A 447 18.87 40.91 26.50
N SER A 448 18.14 41.55 25.58
CA SER A 448 16.74 41.94 25.79
C SER A 448 15.82 40.73 25.93
N ARG A 449 14.62 40.91 26.50
CA ARG A 449 13.62 39.83 26.61
C ARG A 449 13.32 39.15 25.27
N ALA A 450 13.25 39.94 24.18
CA ALA A 450 13.02 39.41 22.84
C ALA A 450 14.21 38.57 22.35
N GLN A 451 15.44 39.04 22.57
CA GLN A 451 16.65 38.30 22.21
C GLN A 451 16.78 37.01 23.02
N ALA A 452 16.49 37.07 24.31
CA ALA A 452 16.48 35.92 25.20
C ALA A 452 15.49 34.84 24.74
N HIS A 453 14.30 35.25 24.31
CA HIS A 453 13.30 34.35 23.75
C HIS A 453 13.80 33.67 22.46
N ARG A 454 14.41 34.43 21.54
CA ARG A 454 15.01 33.88 20.30
C ARG A 454 16.13 32.88 20.57
N GLN A 455 16.95 33.11 21.60
CA GLN A 455 17.99 32.16 21.98
C GLN A 455 17.40 30.87 22.55
N GLN A 456 16.35 30.96 23.37
CA GLN A 456 15.67 29.77 23.92
C GLN A 456 14.95 28.95 22.83
N VAL A 457 14.24 29.60 21.92
CA VAL A 457 13.57 28.94 20.79
C VAL A 457 14.61 28.37 19.83
N GLY A 458 15.68 29.11 19.52
CA GLY A 458 16.78 28.63 18.68
C GLY A 458 17.46 27.38 19.23
N LEU A 459 17.70 27.32 20.54
CA LEU A 459 18.22 26.12 21.19
C LEU A 459 17.25 24.94 21.06
N LEU A 460 15.96 25.16 21.28
CA LEU A 460 14.95 24.10 21.11
C LEU A 460 14.82 23.64 19.65
N LEU A 461 14.88 24.55 18.67
CA LEU A 461 14.92 24.21 17.24
C LEU A 461 16.13 23.32 16.93
N HIS A 462 17.30 23.64 17.49
CA HIS A 462 18.52 22.87 17.32
C HIS A 462 18.39 21.44 17.88
N GLU A 463 18.04 21.31 19.17
CA GLU A 463 18.00 20.00 19.82
C GLU A 463 16.82 19.15 19.31
N ILE A 464 15.66 19.75 19.05
CA ILE A 464 14.55 19.01 18.42
C ILE A 464 14.91 18.65 16.98
N GLY A 465 15.63 19.50 16.25
CA GLY A 465 16.17 19.18 14.94
C GLY A 465 16.99 17.88 14.95
N HIS A 466 17.86 17.71 15.95
CA HIS A 466 18.56 16.44 16.18
C HIS A 466 17.61 15.28 16.51
N ALA A 467 16.66 15.48 17.42
CA ALA A 467 15.68 14.44 17.77
C ALA A 467 14.80 13.99 16.58
N ILE A 468 14.62 14.85 15.58
CA ILE A 468 13.94 14.51 14.31
C ILE A 468 14.88 13.88 13.29
N GLY A 469 16.14 14.32 13.25
CA GLY A 469 17.22 13.66 12.51
C GLY A 469 18.05 14.55 11.61
N LEU A 470 18.08 15.85 11.89
CA LEU A 470 19.07 16.73 11.30
C LEU A 470 20.41 16.63 12.03
N ASP A 471 21.48 16.79 11.27
CA ASP A 471 22.85 16.92 11.78
C ASP A 471 23.35 18.35 11.54
N HIS A 472 24.49 18.68 12.15
CA HIS A 472 25.08 20.01 12.06
C HIS A 472 25.42 20.46 10.64
N VAL A 473 25.34 21.77 10.43
CA VAL A 473 25.81 22.46 9.23
C VAL A 473 26.61 23.71 9.60
N ALA A 474 27.52 24.13 8.71
CA ALA A 474 28.35 25.30 8.95
C ALA A 474 27.63 26.65 8.74
N ASP A 475 26.48 26.68 8.03
CA ASP A 475 25.79 27.94 7.75
C ASP A 475 25.14 28.52 9.01
N ARG A 476 25.72 29.62 9.52
CA ARG A 476 25.30 30.31 10.75
C ARG A 476 23.89 30.92 10.72
N ARG A 477 23.20 30.85 9.57
CA ARG A 477 21.83 31.32 9.40
C ARG A 477 20.80 30.17 9.50
N GLN A 478 21.26 28.96 9.81
CA GLN A 478 20.44 27.76 10.01
C GLN A 478 20.43 27.36 11.49
N ALA A 479 19.32 26.79 11.95
CA ALA A 479 19.14 26.36 13.33
C ALA A 479 20.11 25.23 13.69
N MET A 480 20.49 24.39 12.72
CA MET A 480 21.47 23.31 12.93
C MET A 480 22.93 23.78 12.87
N THR A 481 23.19 25.10 13.00
CA THR A 481 24.56 25.61 13.09
C THR A 481 25.18 25.39 14.47
N THR A 482 26.50 25.21 14.48
CA THR A 482 27.31 25.20 15.70
C THR A 482 28.54 26.11 15.53
N PRO A 483 28.82 27.01 16.50
CA PRO A 483 28.00 27.34 17.67
C PRO A 483 26.75 28.15 17.30
N LEU A 484 25.69 28.04 18.12
CA LEU A 484 24.46 28.85 17.96
C LEU A 484 24.76 30.36 18.07
N PRO A 485 24.18 31.20 17.20
CA PRO A 485 24.41 32.64 17.22
C PRO A 485 23.68 33.32 18.39
N ILE A 486 24.28 34.38 18.93
CA ILE A 486 23.75 35.16 20.08
C ILE A 486 22.39 35.80 19.75
N ASN A 487 22.12 36.10 18.48
CA ASN A 487 20.83 36.67 18.06
C ASN A 487 19.67 35.64 18.06
N GLY A 488 19.98 34.35 18.18
CA GLY A 488 19.02 33.26 18.21
C GLY A 488 18.22 33.08 16.92
N PHE A 489 17.23 32.19 16.97
CA PHE A 489 16.33 31.87 15.86
C PHE A 489 14.87 31.78 16.36
N LEU A 490 13.92 32.05 15.46
CA LEU A 490 12.50 31.75 15.69
C LEU A 490 12.00 30.65 14.76
N HIS A 491 12.69 30.40 13.66
CA HIS A 491 12.28 29.48 12.62
C HIS A 491 13.47 28.68 12.12
N TYR A 492 13.19 27.52 11.53
CA TYR A 492 14.16 26.78 10.74
C TYR A 492 14.60 27.56 9.50
N GLY A 493 15.88 27.42 9.14
CA GLY A 493 16.47 27.98 7.93
C GLY A 493 16.09 27.18 6.68
N ALA A 494 16.48 27.67 5.51
CA ALA A 494 16.10 27.08 4.23
C ALA A 494 16.69 25.67 4.02
N GLY A 495 17.90 25.40 4.52
CA GLY A 495 18.50 24.07 4.51
C GLY A 495 17.83 23.14 5.53
N ASP A 496 17.66 23.57 6.77
CA ASP A 496 16.94 22.82 7.81
C ASP A 496 15.57 22.33 7.31
N LEU A 497 14.75 23.23 6.74
CA LEU A 497 13.44 22.90 6.17
C LEU A 497 13.55 21.86 5.04
N ARG A 498 14.58 21.96 4.19
CA ARG A 498 14.83 20.97 3.13
C ARG A 498 15.19 19.60 3.71
N GLY A 499 15.97 19.55 4.78
CA GLY A 499 16.30 18.31 5.49
C GLY A 499 15.05 17.70 6.15
N LEU A 500 14.26 18.50 6.86
CA LEU A 500 13.02 18.07 7.50
C LEU A 500 12.00 17.53 6.50
N ALA A 501 11.86 18.18 5.34
CA ALA A 501 10.98 17.68 4.26
C ALA A 501 11.42 16.31 3.71
N LYS A 502 12.71 15.93 3.83
CA LYS A 502 13.17 14.57 3.50
C LYS A 502 12.84 13.55 4.58
N LEU A 503 12.86 13.95 5.84
CA LEU A 503 12.56 13.09 6.99
C LEU A 503 11.05 12.88 7.20
N GLY A 504 10.21 13.72 6.59
CA GLY A 504 8.78 13.79 6.86
C GLY A 504 7.84 12.95 5.97
N ALA A 505 6.54 13.23 6.08
CA ALA A 505 5.41 12.55 5.45
C ALA A 505 5.49 12.43 3.92
N ALA A 506 6.22 13.33 3.24
CA ALA A 506 6.46 13.22 1.81
C ALA A 506 7.21 11.94 1.41
N GLY A 507 7.87 11.24 2.34
CA GLY A 507 8.46 9.93 2.09
C GLY A 507 7.52 8.73 2.29
N GLY A 508 6.28 8.94 2.77
CA GLY A 508 5.34 7.87 3.10
C GLY A 508 5.53 7.24 4.49
N CYS A 509 4.67 6.27 4.82
CA CYS A 509 4.74 5.52 6.09
C CYS A 509 6.06 4.71 6.19
N VAL A 510 6.54 4.46 7.41
CA VAL A 510 7.85 3.79 7.65
C VAL A 510 7.73 2.35 8.18
N GLY A 511 6.51 1.87 8.44
CA GLY A 511 6.25 0.47 8.82
C GLY A 511 6.25 0.24 10.32
#